data_AF-A0A6B2G2G8-F1
#
_entry.id   AF-A0A6B2G2G8-F1
#
_cell.length_a   1.000
_cell.length_b   1.000
_cell.length_c   1.000
_cell.angle_alpha   90.00
_cell.angle_beta   90.00
_cell.angle_gamma   90.00
#
_symmetry.space_group_name_H-M   'P 1'
#
loop_
_entity.id
_entity.type
_entity.pdbx_description
1 polymer ?
#
loop_
_entity_poly.entity_id
_entity_poly.type
_entity_poly.pdbx_seq_one_letter_code
_entity_poly.pdbx_strand_id
1 'polypeptide(L)'
;MQVFHTNIQLLSNSGINRVVTRLKAFCSTMPQISQYLIDKIQKTQKNDVKIMIIDVGTTSSRANIYDHNHQVISSHRKLTEILKPAENKSEINPIKLWTDFVKICKMAIHKANLSPKDLTCMGITTQRESYLFWDKTSGAPISNIITWQDRSTIESCTVFNKRVSFRMNKAFAKFISFLTNDNSARFRSTFLFRPHMTISRLFH
;
A
#
# COMPACT_ATOMS: atom_id res chain seq x y z
N MET A 1 2.27 -5.24 -12.93
CA MET A 1 2.29 -5.28 -11.45
C MET A 1 1.88 -6.68 -11.04
N GLN A 2 2.85 -7.54 -10.72
CA GLN A 2 2.61 -8.95 -10.44
C GLN A 2 2.30 -9.07 -8.95
N VAL A 3 1.03 -9.29 -8.61
CA VAL A 3 0.59 -9.54 -7.24
C VAL A 3 1.00 -10.98 -6.93
N PHE A 4 2.04 -11.15 -6.13
CA PHE A 4 2.37 -12.45 -5.55
C PHE A 4 1.26 -12.83 -4.56
N HIS A 5 0.33 -13.67 -5.00
CA HIS A 5 -0.52 -14.44 -4.11
C HIS A 5 0.34 -15.58 -3.52
N THR A 6 1.03 -15.30 -2.41
CA THR A 6 1.49 -16.37 -1.53
C THR A 6 0.28 -16.90 -0.77
N ASN A 7 -0.19 -18.08 -1.18
CA ASN A 7 -1.10 -18.90 -0.38
C ASN A 7 -0.42 -19.24 0.95
N ILE A 8 -0.67 -18.44 1.98
CA ILE A 8 -0.37 -18.80 3.36
C ILE A 8 -1.44 -19.82 3.75
N GLN A 9 -1.11 -21.10 3.69
CA GLN A 9 -1.86 -22.12 4.43
C GLN A 9 -1.66 -21.85 5.92
N LEU A 10 -2.51 -20.97 6.46
CA LEU A 10 -2.81 -20.95 7.88
C LEU A 10 -3.23 -22.38 8.23
N LEU A 11 -2.59 -23.00 9.23
CA LEU A 11 -3.17 -24.17 9.89
C LEU A 11 -4.60 -23.79 10.25
N SER A 12 -5.57 -24.34 9.52
CA SER A 12 -6.92 -23.81 9.54
C SER A 12 -7.50 -23.98 10.94
N ASN A 13 -8.34 -23.03 11.37
CA ASN A 13 -9.06 -23.08 12.64
C ASN A 13 -9.72 -24.46 12.91
N SER A 14 -9.98 -25.26 11.88
CA SER A 14 -10.51 -26.63 11.99
C SER A 14 -9.59 -27.64 12.69
N GLY A 15 -8.26 -27.55 12.53
CA GLY A 15 -7.30 -28.49 13.11
C GLY A 15 -7.17 -28.33 14.62
N ILE A 16 -7.14 -27.09 15.09
CA ILE A 16 -7.05 -26.74 16.52
C ILE A 16 -8.40 -26.91 17.20
N ASN A 17 -9.52 -26.57 16.53
CA ASN A 17 -10.84 -26.91 17.06
C ASN A 17 -10.99 -28.41 17.29
N ARG A 18 -10.40 -29.27 16.44
CA ARG A 18 -10.34 -30.72 16.69
C ARG A 18 -9.52 -31.08 17.95
N VAL A 19 -8.38 -30.42 18.18
CA VAL A 19 -7.54 -30.65 19.39
C VAL A 19 -8.26 -30.14 20.65
N VAL A 20 -8.85 -28.95 20.62
CA VAL A 20 -9.63 -28.39 21.74
C VAL A 20 -10.86 -29.24 22.02
N THR A 21 -11.57 -29.72 21.00
CA THR A 21 -12.71 -30.63 21.18
C THR A 21 -12.28 -31.99 21.73
N ARG A 22 -11.14 -32.54 21.29
CA ARG A 22 -10.57 -33.78 21.84
C ARG A 22 -10.10 -33.60 23.28
N LEU A 23 -9.49 -32.47 23.62
CA LEU A 23 -9.12 -32.13 24.99
C LEU A 23 -10.37 -32.01 25.85
N LYS A 24 -11.40 -31.26 25.43
CA LYS A 24 -12.68 -31.18 26.14
C LYS A 24 -13.32 -32.56 26.38
N ALA A 25 -13.24 -33.47 25.41
CA ALA A 25 -13.72 -34.84 25.53
C ALA A 25 -12.87 -35.71 26.48
N PHE A 26 -11.55 -35.47 26.54
CA PHE A 26 -10.63 -36.15 27.46
C PHE A 26 -10.76 -35.64 28.91
N CYS A 27 -11.38 -34.48 29.12
CA CYS A 27 -11.33 -33.72 30.37
C CYS A 27 -12.50 -33.96 31.36
N SER A 28 -13.34 -34.97 31.16
CA SER A 28 -14.39 -35.36 32.12
C SER A 28 -13.84 -35.86 33.48
N THR A 29 -12.53 -36.08 33.57
CA THR A 29 -11.83 -36.61 34.76
C THR A 29 -11.01 -35.58 35.53
N MET A 30 -10.67 -34.40 34.97
CA MET A 30 -9.88 -33.35 35.65
C MET A 30 -10.21 -31.91 35.17
N PRO A 31 -11.25 -31.26 35.73
CA PRO A 31 -11.79 -30.00 35.20
C PRO A 31 -10.85 -28.77 35.32
N GLN A 32 -10.01 -28.69 36.36
CA GLN A 32 -9.17 -27.50 36.59
C GLN A 32 -7.94 -27.44 35.66
N ILE A 33 -7.27 -28.57 35.42
CA ILE A 33 -6.10 -28.65 34.52
C ILE A 33 -6.52 -28.47 33.07
N SER A 34 -7.68 -29.02 32.70
CA SER A 34 -8.35 -28.83 31.42
C SER A 34 -8.54 -27.36 31.08
N GLN A 35 -9.17 -26.60 31.98
CA GLN A 35 -9.50 -25.21 31.72
C GLN A 35 -8.22 -24.36 31.63
N TYR A 36 -7.22 -24.63 32.47
CA TYR A 36 -5.92 -23.98 32.37
C TYR A 36 -5.22 -24.24 31.02
N LEU A 37 -5.23 -25.48 30.53
CA LEU A 37 -4.62 -25.82 29.24
C LEU A 37 -5.38 -25.21 28.06
N ILE A 38 -6.72 -25.22 28.10
CA ILE A 38 -7.56 -24.59 27.09
C ILE A 38 -7.34 -23.08 27.06
N ASP A 39 -7.36 -22.42 28.22
CA ASP A 39 -7.08 -20.99 28.34
C ASP A 39 -5.66 -20.65 27.88
N LYS A 40 -4.67 -21.51 28.17
CA LYS A 40 -3.30 -21.33 27.72
C LYS A 40 -3.18 -21.48 26.20
N ILE A 41 -3.79 -22.52 25.61
CA ILE A 41 -3.83 -22.75 24.16
C ILE A 41 -4.55 -21.60 23.43
N GLN A 42 -5.68 -21.14 23.98
CA GLN A 42 -6.43 -20.02 23.42
C GLN A 42 -5.71 -18.68 23.59
N LYS A 43 -5.03 -18.43 24.73
CA LYS A 43 -4.15 -17.26 24.92
C LYS A 43 -2.97 -17.28 23.95
N THR A 44 -2.34 -18.43 23.75
CA THR A 44 -1.24 -18.59 22.79
C THR A 44 -1.73 -18.31 21.36
N GLN A 45 -2.94 -18.74 20.99
CA GLN A 45 -3.51 -18.45 19.66
C GLN A 45 -3.87 -16.97 19.45
N LYS A 46 -4.33 -16.26 20.48
CA LYS A 46 -4.82 -14.87 20.37
C LYS A 46 -3.71 -13.81 20.48
N ASN A 47 -2.58 -14.12 21.11
CA ASN A 47 -1.52 -13.15 21.39
C ASN A 47 -0.34 -13.14 20.38
N ASP A 48 -0.29 -14.07 19.44
CA ASP A 48 0.88 -14.20 18.56
C ASP A 48 0.79 -13.45 17.23
N VAL A 49 -0.40 -13.01 16.83
CA VAL A 49 -0.55 -12.27 15.58
C VAL A 49 -0.02 -10.84 15.74
N LYS A 50 1.10 -10.55 15.07
CA LYS A 50 1.73 -9.23 15.05
C LYS A 50 1.90 -8.79 13.60
N ILE A 51 1.31 -7.64 13.25
CA ILE A 51 1.28 -7.15 11.87
C ILE A 51 2.05 -5.85 11.80
N MET A 52 3.02 -5.76 10.87
CA MET A 52 3.67 -4.49 10.56
C MET A 52 2.92 -3.79 9.43
N ILE A 53 2.56 -2.52 9.60
CA ILE A 53 2.05 -1.67 8.52
C ILE A 53 3.06 -0.56 8.27
N ILE A 54 3.44 -0.40 7.01
CA ILE A 54 4.38 0.61 6.56
C ILE A 54 3.65 1.58 5.66
N ASP A 55 3.61 2.83 6.06
CA ASP A 55 3.03 3.93 5.32
C ASP A 55 4.14 4.81 4.74
N VAL A 56 4.36 4.68 3.42
CA VAL A 56 5.35 5.42 2.66
C VAL A 56 4.68 6.63 2.03
N GLY A 57 4.63 7.72 2.81
CA GLY A 57 4.09 9.00 2.38
C GLY A 57 5.14 9.94 1.78
N THR A 58 4.65 11.01 1.15
CA THR A 58 5.48 12.05 0.52
C THR A 58 6.37 12.78 1.53
N THR A 59 5.81 13.15 2.70
CA THR A 59 6.51 13.94 3.73
C THR A 59 7.26 13.07 4.73
N SER A 60 6.75 11.87 4.98
CA SER A 60 7.33 10.96 5.96
C SER A 60 6.94 9.53 5.64
N SER A 61 7.82 8.61 6.00
CA SER A 61 7.52 7.18 6.05
C SER A 61 7.41 6.71 7.50
N ARG A 62 6.44 5.85 7.79
CA ARG A 62 6.18 5.34 9.14
C ARG A 62 5.99 3.82 9.12
N ALA A 63 6.58 3.12 10.08
CA ALA A 63 6.32 1.72 10.37
C ALA A 63 5.63 1.61 11.73
N ASN A 64 4.49 0.93 11.77
CA ASN A 64 3.73 0.62 12.98
C ASN A 64 3.61 -0.89 13.11
N ILE A 65 3.73 -1.42 14.33
CA ILE A 65 3.46 -2.82 14.64
C ILE A 65 2.21 -2.88 15.50
N TYR A 66 1.26 -3.72 15.09
CA TYR A 66 -0.02 -3.92 15.75
C TYR A 66 -0.11 -5.32 16.34
N ASP A 67 -0.80 -5.43 17.48
CA ASP A 67 -1.24 -6.72 18.03
C ASP A 67 -2.57 -7.18 17.42
N HIS A 68 -3.04 -8.36 17.81
CA HIS A 68 -4.34 -8.91 17.40
C HIS A 68 -5.54 -8.02 17.82
N ASN A 69 -5.38 -7.17 18.83
CA ASN A 69 -6.43 -6.26 19.29
C ASN A 69 -6.38 -4.90 18.58
N HIS A 70 -5.57 -4.78 17.52
CA HIS A 70 -5.32 -3.55 16.76
C HIS A 70 -4.65 -2.43 17.59
N GLN A 71 -4.00 -2.78 18.70
CA GLN A 71 -3.23 -1.84 19.51
C GLN A 71 -1.83 -1.68 18.95
N VAL A 72 -1.33 -0.44 18.97
CA VAL A 72 0.03 -0.13 18.50
C VAL A 72 1.04 -0.58 19.55
N ILE A 73 1.79 -1.64 19.24
CA ILE A 73 2.92 -2.10 20.05
C ILE A 73 4.10 -1.14 19.90
N SER A 74 4.40 -0.72 18.68
CA SER A 74 5.50 0.21 18.40
C SER A 74 5.25 1.04 17.15
N SER A 75 5.90 2.21 17.12
CA SER A 75 5.91 3.10 15.96
C SER A 75 7.28 3.73 15.77
N HIS A 76 7.71 3.82 14.52
CA HIS A 76 8.85 4.61 14.12
C HIS A 76 8.55 5.36 12.82
N ARG A 77 8.94 6.63 12.77
CA ARG A 77 8.72 7.52 11.63
C ARG A 77 10.03 8.18 11.25
N LYS A 78 10.21 8.40 9.95
CA LYS A 78 11.29 9.20 9.39
C LYS A 78 10.74 10.17 8.35
N LEU A 79 11.29 11.38 8.31
CA LEU A 79 10.96 12.36 7.26
C LEU A 79 11.57 11.93 5.93
N THR A 80 10.81 12.12 4.86
CA THR A 80 11.27 11.87 3.49
C THR A 80 11.96 13.12 2.98
N GLU A 81 13.12 12.95 2.37
CA GLU A 81 13.87 14.02 1.72
C GLU A 81 13.33 14.23 0.29
N ILE A 82 12.75 15.41 0.04
CA ILE A 82 12.25 15.80 -1.29
C ILE A 82 13.30 16.69 -1.95
N LEU A 83 13.78 16.26 -3.11
CA LEU A 83 14.71 16.99 -3.96
C LEU A 83 13.92 17.92 -4.90
N LYS A 84 14.37 19.16 -5.01
CA LYS A 84 13.79 20.18 -5.90
C LYS A 84 14.85 20.75 -6.83
N PRO A 85 15.25 20.01 -7.88
CA PRO A 85 16.31 20.46 -8.80
C PRO A 85 15.88 21.66 -9.66
N ALA A 86 14.57 21.88 -9.82
CA ALA A 86 13.98 23.03 -10.50
C ALA A 86 12.62 23.39 -9.85
N GLU A 87 12.10 24.59 -10.11
CA GLU A 87 10.84 25.08 -9.51
C GLU A 87 9.63 24.17 -9.80
N ASN A 88 9.61 23.57 -10.99
CA ASN A 88 8.55 22.67 -11.43
C ASN A 88 8.84 21.18 -11.19
N LYS A 89 9.96 20.84 -10.56
CA LYS A 89 10.38 19.45 -10.32
C LYS A 89 10.32 19.06 -8.85
N SER A 90 9.85 17.84 -8.59
CA SER A 90 9.79 17.29 -7.24
C SER A 90 10.14 15.80 -7.28
N GLU A 91 11.29 15.45 -6.72
CA GLU A 91 11.93 14.15 -6.87
C GLU A 91 12.33 13.53 -5.52
N ILE A 92 12.48 12.21 -5.47
CA ILE A 92 13.00 11.48 -4.30
C ILE A 92 14.12 10.55 -4.75
N ASN A 93 15.24 10.54 -4.03
CA ASN A 93 16.31 9.56 -4.28
C ASN A 93 15.84 8.14 -3.85
N PRO A 94 15.77 7.16 -4.78
CA PRO A 94 15.24 5.83 -4.50
C PRO A 94 16.11 5.02 -3.55
N ILE A 95 17.43 5.16 -3.62
CA ILE A 95 18.37 4.45 -2.74
C ILE A 95 18.22 4.96 -1.30
N LYS A 96 18.09 6.29 -1.14
CA LYS A 96 17.85 6.91 0.16
C LYS A 96 16.50 6.48 0.74
N LEU A 97 15.45 6.49 -0.08
CA LEU A 97 14.12 6.02 0.32
C LEU A 97 14.15 4.56 0.78
N TRP A 98 14.82 3.68 0.04
CA TRP A 98 14.96 2.27 0.40
C TRP A 98 15.72 2.08 1.72
N THR A 99 16.83 2.80 1.89
CA THR A 99 17.62 2.76 3.13
C THR A 99 16.78 3.24 4.32
N ASP A 100 15.99 4.29 4.13
CA ASP A 100 15.10 4.82 5.16
C ASP A 100 13.95 3.86 5.46
N PHE A 101 13.37 3.22 4.45
CA PHE A 101 12.36 2.17 4.59
C PHE A 101 12.87 1.00 5.45
N VAL A 102 14.05 0.47 5.14
CA VAL A 102 14.66 -0.60 5.94
C VAL A 102 14.93 -0.13 7.37
N LYS A 103 15.41 1.11 7.54
CA LYS A 103 15.68 1.68 8.86
C LYS A 103 14.40 1.79 9.70
N ILE A 104 13.30 2.31 9.16
CA ILE A 104 12.06 2.45 9.94
C ILE A 104 11.49 1.08 10.36
N CYS A 105 11.60 0.06 9.51
CA CYS A 105 11.18 -1.31 9.82
C CYS A 105 12.00 -1.88 10.98
N LYS A 106 13.33 -1.82 10.88
CA LYS A 106 14.25 -2.31 11.91
C LYS A 106 14.02 -1.59 13.25
N MET A 107 13.84 -0.27 13.21
CA MET A 107 13.60 0.52 14.42
C MET A 107 12.25 0.20 15.07
N ALA A 108 11.19 -0.07 14.29
CA ALA A 108 9.90 -0.47 14.84
C ALA A 108 9.98 -1.86 15.52
N ILE A 109 10.66 -2.82 14.89
CA ILE A 109 10.90 -4.15 15.46
C ILE A 109 11.71 -4.06 16.75
N HIS A 110 12.83 -3.33 16.72
CA HIS A 110 13.68 -3.15 17.89
C HIS A 110 12.95 -2.46 19.05
N LYS A 111 12.17 -1.40 18.77
CA LYS A 111 11.36 -0.72 19.80
C LYS A 111 10.28 -1.60 20.41
N ALA A 112 9.75 -2.55 19.66
CA ALA A 112 8.80 -3.53 20.16
C ALA A 112 9.46 -4.68 20.95
N ASN A 113 10.80 -4.71 21.03
CA ASN A 113 11.58 -5.84 21.55
C ASN A 113 11.20 -7.17 20.88
N LEU A 114 11.00 -7.13 19.55
CA LEU A 114 10.64 -8.29 18.74
C LEU A 114 11.81 -8.70 17.84
N SER A 115 11.72 -9.91 17.31
CA SER A 115 12.48 -10.37 16.16
C SER A 115 11.63 -10.30 14.89
N PRO A 116 12.23 -10.27 13.68
CA PRO A 116 11.46 -10.37 12.43
C PRO A 116 10.60 -11.64 12.32
N LYS A 117 10.95 -12.73 13.03
CA LYS A 117 10.20 -13.99 13.03
C LYS A 117 8.89 -13.90 13.83
N ASP A 118 8.77 -12.90 14.70
CA ASP A 118 7.56 -12.68 15.51
C ASP A 118 6.46 -11.94 14.74
N LEU A 119 6.78 -11.40 13.55
CA LEU A 119 5.82 -10.75 12.67
C LEU A 119 5.11 -11.78 11.80
N THR A 120 3.78 -11.76 11.83
CA THR A 120 2.94 -12.62 10.99
C THR A 120 2.91 -12.14 9.55
N CYS A 121 2.82 -10.83 9.33
CA CYS A 121 2.83 -10.24 7.99
C CYS A 121 3.25 -8.77 8.00
N MET A 122 3.49 -8.25 6.79
CA MET A 122 3.80 -6.85 6.53
C MET A 122 2.86 -6.30 5.46
N GLY A 123 2.15 -5.23 5.78
CA GLY A 123 1.40 -4.43 4.83
C GLY A 123 2.20 -3.18 4.44
N ILE A 124 2.21 -2.86 3.15
CA ILE A 124 2.86 -1.65 2.62
C ILE A 124 1.80 -0.81 1.92
N THR A 125 1.70 0.45 2.32
CA THR A 125 0.94 1.48 1.60
C THR A 125 1.91 2.54 1.12
N THR A 126 1.71 3.01 -0.11
CA THR A 126 2.60 3.98 -0.76
C THR A 126 1.81 5.16 -1.29
N GLN A 127 2.48 6.29 -1.47
CA GLN A 127 1.97 7.36 -2.32
C GLN A 127 1.62 6.83 -3.72
N ARG A 128 0.54 7.37 -4.31
CA ARG A 128 0.12 7.07 -5.67
C ARG A 128 0.76 8.06 -6.65
N GLU A 129 0.69 7.73 -7.94
CA GLU A 129 1.06 8.64 -9.05
C GLU A 129 2.53 9.07 -9.08
N SER A 130 3.37 8.43 -8.27
CA SER A 130 4.83 8.61 -8.31
C SER A 130 5.45 7.48 -9.11
N TYR A 131 6.43 7.80 -9.95
CA TYR A 131 7.00 6.86 -10.91
C TYR A 131 8.50 6.70 -10.68
N LEU A 132 8.98 5.46 -10.81
CA LEU A 132 10.38 5.09 -10.76
C LEU A 132 10.69 4.25 -12.00
N PHE A 133 11.79 4.58 -12.67
CA PHE A 133 12.35 3.75 -13.73
C PHE A 133 13.56 2.99 -13.17
N TRP A 134 13.61 1.69 -13.44
CA TRP A 134 14.71 0.82 -13.03
C TRP A 134 15.08 -0.13 -14.16
N ASP A 135 16.34 -0.57 -14.14
CA ASP A 135 16.82 -1.59 -15.06
C ASP A 135 16.30 -2.96 -14.63
N LYS A 136 15.66 -3.68 -15.55
CA LYS A 136 14.99 -4.96 -15.25
C LYS A 136 15.97 -6.05 -14.80
N THR A 137 17.21 -6.01 -15.29
CA THR A 137 18.21 -7.05 -15.06
C THR A 137 18.92 -6.86 -13.73
N SER A 138 19.38 -5.64 -13.45
CA SER A 138 20.12 -5.29 -12.23
C SER A 138 19.22 -4.85 -11.08
N GLY A 139 17.99 -4.42 -11.35
CA GLY A 139 17.11 -3.77 -10.38
C GLY A 139 17.56 -2.36 -10.00
N ALA A 140 18.60 -1.82 -10.63
CA ALA A 140 19.15 -0.51 -10.31
C ALA A 140 18.23 0.62 -10.79
N PRO A 141 18.00 1.66 -9.96
CA PRO A 141 17.24 2.82 -10.40
C PRO A 141 17.98 3.57 -11.51
N ILE A 142 17.27 3.92 -12.58
CA ILE A 142 17.79 4.69 -13.72
C ILE A 142 17.69 6.19 -13.44
N SER A 143 16.69 6.59 -12.64
CA SER A 143 16.42 7.98 -12.29
C SER A 143 15.99 8.11 -10.83
N ASN A 144 15.89 9.35 -10.35
CA ASN A 144 15.12 9.63 -9.14
C ASN A 144 13.63 9.27 -9.35
N ILE A 145 12.93 9.06 -8.25
CA ILE A 145 11.47 8.90 -8.24
C ILE A 145 10.85 10.26 -8.53
N ILE A 146 10.06 10.35 -9.60
CA ILE A 146 9.27 11.54 -9.91
C ILE A 146 8.01 11.49 -9.05
N THR A 147 7.80 12.51 -8.23
CA THR A 147 6.66 12.53 -7.29
C THR A 147 5.40 13.05 -7.96
N TRP A 148 4.24 12.78 -7.36
CA TRP A 148 2.95 13.32 -7.80
C TRP A 148 2.87 14.87 -7.80
N GLN A 149 3.77 15.54 -7.06
CA GLN A 149 3.86 17.00 -7.01
C GLN A 149 4.62 17.58 -8.20
N ASP A 150 5.27 16.74 -9.01
CA ASP A 150 6.02 17.17 -10.18
C ASP A 150 5.11 17.82 -11.22
N ARG A 151 5.57 18.95 -11.75
CA ARG A 151 4.84 19.80 -12.71
C ARG A 151 5.60 19.97 -14.02
N SER A 152 6.69 19.24 -14.22
CA SER A 152 7.54 19.37 -15.40
C SER A 152 6.82 19.05 -16.70
N THR A 153 5.75 18.25 -16.65
CA THR A 153 4.96 17.84 -17.83
C THR A 153 3.79 18.76 -18.16
N ILE A 154 3.57 19.86 -17.42
CA ILE A 154 2.47 20.82 -17.69
C ILE A 154 2.50 21.32 -19.13
N GLU A 155 3.68 21.69 -19.63
CA GLU A 155 3.84 22.21 -20.98
C GLU A 155 3.49 21.15 -22.02
N SER A 156 4.01 19.94 -21.87
CA SER A 156 3.69 18.79 -22.73
C SER A 156 2.19 18.50 -22.77
N CYS A 157 1.51 18.49 -21.62
CA CYS A 157 0.05 18.33 -21.54
C CYS A 157 -0.68 19.47 -22.26
N THR A 158 -0.21 20.71 -22.11
CA THR A 158 -0.80 21.89 -22.74
C THR A 158 -0.69 21.83 -24.26
N VAL A 159 0.50 21.48 -24.77
CA VAL A 159 0.75 21.29 -26.20
C VAL A 159 -0.15 20.19 -26.75
N PHE A 160 -0.25 19.05 -26.04
CA PHE A 160 -1.11 17.94 -26.46
C PHE A 160 -2.58 18.36 -26.54
N ASN A 161 -3.10 19.04 -25.51
CA ASN A 161 -4.50 19.49 -25.46
C ASN A 161 -4.83 20.51 -26.56
N LYS A 162 -3.85 21.26 -27.07
CA LYS A 162 -4.03 22.25 -28.15
C LYS A 162 -4.01 21.62 -29.55
N ARG A 163 -3.59 20.36 -29.70
CA ARG A 163 -3.53 19.68 -31.01
C ARG A 163 -4.90 19.68 -31.69
N VAL A 164 -4.91 20.00 -32.98
CA VAL A 164 -6.15 20.08 -33.78
C VAL A 164 -6.91 18.76 -33.74
N SER A 165 -6.23 17.63 -33.90
CA SER A 165 -6.84 16.29 -33.83
C SER A 165 -7.55 16.00 -32.51
N PHE A 166 -6.96 16.42 -31.38
CA PHE A 166 -7.55 16.25 -30.06
C PHE A 166 -8.77 17.18 -29.87
N ARG A 167 -8.67 18.43 -30.33
CA ARG A 167 -9.79 19.38 -30.31
C ARG A 167 -10.95 18.91 -31.17
N MET A 168 -10.68 18.36 -32.35
CA MET A 168 -11.70 17.79 -33.24
C MET A 168 -12.38 16.58 -32.60
N ASN A 169 -11.62 15.67 -31.98
CA ASN A 169 -12.19 14.55 -31.24
C ASN A 169 -13.12 15.01 -30.10
N LYS A 170 -12.73 16.05 -29.35
CA LYS A 170 -13.57 16.61 -28.29
C LYS A 170 -14.84 17.27 -28.83
N ALA A 171 -14.74 18.00 -29.93
CA ALA A 171 -15.90 18.62 -30.58
C ALA A 171 -16.87 17.54 -31.08
N PHE A 172 -16.36 16.49 -31.70
CA PHE A 172 -17.16 15.34 -32.13
C PHE A 172 -17.81 14.63 -30.95
N ALA A 173 -17.07 14.36 -29.87
CA ALA A 173 -17.63 13.76 -28.66
C ALA A 173 -18.74 14.64 -28.03
N LYS A 174 -18.57 15.97 -28.06
CA LYS A 174 -19.60 16.92 -27.60
C LYS A 174 -20.86 16.81 -28.45
N PHE A 175 -20.71 16.76 -29.77
CA PHE A 175 -21.82 16.59 -30.71
C PHE A 175 -22.56 15.27 -30.49
N ILE A 176 -21.83 14.15 -30.37
CA ILE A 176 -22.43 12.85 -30.04
C ILE A 176 -23.17 12.92 -28.71
N SER A 177 -22.56 13.48 -27.66
CA SER A 177 -23.21 13.60 -26.35
C SER A 177 -24.48 14.46 -26.38
N PHE A 178 -24.56 15.42 -27.30
CA PHE A 178 -25.75 16.24 -27.51
C PHE A 178 -26.88 15.44 -28.18
N LEU A 179 -26.53 14.60 -29.17
CA LEU A 179 -27.52 13.76 -29.87
C LEU A 179 -27.99 12.56 -29.05
N THR A 180 -27.09 11.88 -28.36
CA THR A 180 -27.37 10.59 -27.72
C THR A 180 -27.57 10.68 -26.22
N ASN A 181 -27.31 11.85 -25.61
CA ASN A 181 -27.25 12.05 -24.16
C ASN A 181 -26.34 11.02 -23.43
N ASP A 182 -25.34 10.48 -24.13
CA ASP A 182 -24.42 9.49 -23.59
C ASP A 182 -23.40 10.13 -22.62
N ASN A 183 -23.34 9.60 -21.41
CA ASN A 183 -22.41 10.01 -20.36
C ASN A 183 -20.94 9.79 -20.76
N SER A 184 -20.65 8.74 -21.55
CA SER A 184 -19.28 8.45 -22.01
C SER A 184 -18.80 9.49 -23.01
N ALA A 185 -19.65 9.85 -23.98
CA ALA A 185 -19.40 10.95 -24.91
C ALA A 185 -19.26 12.30 -24.19
N ARG A 186 -20.09 12.56 -23.17
CA ARG A 186 -20.00 13.78 -22.36
C ARG A 186 -18.66 13.88 -21.63
N PHE A 187 -18.20 12.79 -21.01
CA PHE A 187 -16.87 12.72 -20.38
C PHE A 187 -15.74 12.99 -21.37
N ARG A 188 -15.78 12.33 -22.55
CA ARG A 188 -14.77 12.56 -23.61
C ARG A 188 -14.73 14.02 -24.07
N SER A 189 -15.88 14.68 -24.14
CA SER A 189 -15.96 16.09 -24.55
C SER A 189 -15.30 17.07 -23.57
N THR A 190 -15.24 16.72 -22.28
CA THR A 190 -14.65 17.56 -21.22
C THR A 190 -13.23 17.14 -20.84
N PHE A 191 -12.81 15.92 -21.20
CA PHE A 191 -11.50 15.36 -20.88
C PHE A 191 -10.33 16.26 -21.32
N LEU A 192 -9.34 16.42 -20.44
CA LEU A 192 -8.11 17.16 -20.68
C LEU A 192 -6.95 16.39 -20.05
N PHE A 193 -5.84 16.27 -20.76
CA PHE A 193 -4.62 15.74 -20.17
C PHE A 193 -4.09 16.73 -19.12
N ARG A 194 -3.87 16.25 -17.89
CA ARG A 194 -3.31 17.00 -16.77
C ARG A 194 -2.13 16.23 -16.19
N PRO A 195 -1.12 16.92 -15.62
CA PRO A 195 0.03 16.26 -14.99
C PRO A 195 -0.37 15.43 -13.77
N HIS A 196 -1.33 15.93 -13.00
CA HIS A 196 -1.97 15.25 -11.87
C HIS A 196 -3.29 14.67 -12.38
N MET A 197 -3.29 13.44 -12.88
CA MET A 197 -4.58 12.79 -13.13
C MET A 197 -5.12 12.22 -11.83
N THR A 198 -5.85 13.08 -11.12
CA THR A 198 -6.82 12.67 -10.11
C THR A 198 -7.73 11.61 -10.72
N ILE A 199 -7.79 10.44 -10.08
CA ILE A 199 -8.73 9.35 -10.40
C ILE A 199 -10.11 9.95 -10.68
N SER A 200 -10.52 9.97 -11.95
CA SER A 200 -11.86 10.37 -12.32
C SER A 200 -12.76 9.16 -12.10
N ARG A 201 -13.53 9.19 -11.01
CA ARG A 201 -14.54 8.17 -10.72
C ARG A 201 -15.60 8.24 -11.82
N LEU A 202 -15.60 7.26 -12.72
CA LEU A 202 -16.73 7.05 -13.62
C LEU A 202 -17.91 6.63 -12.74
N PHE A 203 -18.90 7.50 -12.64
CA PHE A 203 -20.19 7.12 -12.10
C PHE A 203 -20.86 6.22 -13.15
N HIS A 204 -21.09 4.96 -12.79
CA HIS A 204 -22.02 4.07 -13.47
C HIS A 204 -23.40 4.23 -12.83
#